data_AF-A0AAX3L552-F1
#
_entry.id   AF-A0AAX3L552-F1
#
_cell.length_a   1.000
_cell.length_b   1.000
_cell.length_c   1.000
_cell.angle_alpha   90.00
_cell.angle_beta   90.00
_cell.angle_gamma   90.00
#
_symmetry.space_group_name_H-M   'P 1'
#
loop_
_entity.id
_entity.type
_entity.pdbx_description
1 polymer ?
#
loop_
_entity_poly.entity_id
_entity_poly.type
_entity_poly.pdbx_seq_one_letter_code
_entity_poly.pdbx_strand_id
1 'polypeptide(L)'
;MSELMRLILLSSVFLGLFISLVLYIYFYRKYSQELTKAFHLLSSKQYLDINDYLFYNQLGLPGFAHRVFLMRRIIACKPIKPDDKKQITPEAGTCILSIFRFPWIETFHKLTIFVVMLMLLLFVLVATGQ
;
A
#
# COMPACT_ATOMS: atom_id res chain seq x y z
N MET A 1 32.19 -7.29 12.42
CA MET A 1 31.87 -5.98 11.81
C MET A 1 32.53 -4.91 12.67
N SER A 2 33.25 -3.93 12.12
CA SER A 2 33.77 -2.83 12.95
C SER A 2 32.60 -1.98 13.46
N GLU A 3 32.70 -1.44 14.67
CA GLU A 3 31.68 -0.57 15.27
C GLU A 3 31.30 0.60 14.34
N LEU A 4 32.29 1.18 13.65
CA LEU A 4 32.09 2.21 12.64
C LEU A 4 31.20 1.73 11.48
N MET A 5 31.46 0.54 10.94
CA MET A 5 30.68 -0.04 9.84
C MET A 5 29.24 -0.32 10.28
N ARG A 6 29.03 -0.75 11.52
CA ARG A 6 27.69 -0.96 12.09
C ARG A 6 26.92 0.35 12.23
N LEU A 7 27.55 1.41 12.74
CA LEU A 7 26.94 2.73 12.87
C LEU A 7 26.56 3.32 11.51
N ILE A 8 27.42 3.16 10.50
CA ILE A 8 27.14 3.60 9.12
C ILE A 8 25.92 2.85 8.56
N LEU A 9 25.85 1.53 8.73
CA LEU A 9 24.72 0.73 8.27
C LEU A 9 23.42 1.09 8.99
N LEU A 10 23.44 1.27 10.32
CA LEU A 10 22.28 1.73 11.08
C LEU A 10 21.80 3.10 10.58
N SER A 11 22.71 4.06 10.43
CA SER A 11 22.39 5.39 9.92
C SER A 11 21.76 5.33 8.52
N SER A 12 22.31 4.50 7.62
CA SER A 12 21.76 4.29 6.28
C SER A 12 20.35 3.70 6.31
N VAL A 13 20.09 2.71 7.18
CA VAL A 13 18.76 2.12 7.36
C VAL A 13 17.76 3.16 7.87
N PHE A 14 18.12 3.95 8.90
CA PHE A 14 17.27 5.02 9.41
C PHE A 14 16.97 6.08 8.34
N LEU A 15 17.97 6.48 7.56
CA LEU A 15 17.78 7.42 6.45
C LEU A 15 16.83 6.85 5.39
N GLY A 16 16.99 5.58 5.02
CA GLY A 16 16.11 4.90 4.07
C GLY A 16 14.65 4.82 4.56
N LEU A 17 14.44 4.55 5.85
CA LEU A 17 13.11 4.57 6.47
C LEU A 17 12.50 5.98 6.47
N PHE A 18 13.31 7.00 6.78
CA PHE A 18 12.86 8.39 6.77
C PHE A 18 12.42 8.84 5.37
N ILE A 19 13.24 8.56 4.34
CA ILE A 19 12.89 8.87 2.94
C ILE A 19 11.60 8.12 2.55
N SER A 20 11.47 6.85 2.95
CA SER A 20 10.27 6.06 2.66
C SER A 20 9.02 6.65 3.31
N LEU A 21 9.13 7.18 4.53
CA LEU A 21 8.03 7.85 5.22
C LEU A 21 7.61 9.13 4.49
N VAL A 22 8.58 9.95 4.06
CA VAL A 22 8.30 11.18 3.27
C VAL A 22 7.59 10.82 1.96
N LEU A 23 8.08 9.80 1.25
CA LEU A 23 7.43 9.30 0.04
C LEU A 23 6.01 8.79 0.33
N TYR A 24 5.81 8.04 1.41
CA TYR A 24 4.48 7.57 1.81
C TYR A 24 3.50 8.73 2.00
N ILE A 25 3.92 9.79 2.72
CA ILE A 25 3.11 10.98 2.93
C ILE A 25 2.83 11.71 1.61
N TYR A 26 3.81 11.76 0.70
CA TYR A 26 3.63 12.31 -0.63
C TYR A 26 2.57 11.53 -1.43
N PHE A 27 2.67 10.20 -1.47
CA PHE A 27 1.68 9.34 -2.13
C PHE A 27 0.29 9.52 -1.52
N TYR A 28 0.21 9.59 -0.18
CA TYR A 28 -1.04 9.85 0.52
C TYR A 28 -1.66 11.16 0.08
N ARG A 29 -0.93 12.27 0.14
CA ARG A 29 -1.46 13.59 -0.23
C ARG A 29 -1.87 13.67 -1.70
N LYS A 30 -1.05 13.10 -2.59
CA LYS A 30 -1.26 13.20 -4.04
C LYS A 30 -2.38 12.30 -4.56
N TYR A 31 -2.45 11.07 -4.06
CA TYR A 31 -3.31 10.04 -4.65
C TYR A 31 -4.52 9.65 -3.79
N SER A 32 -4.63 10.13 -2.54
CA SER A 32 -5.79 9.84 -1.68
C SER A 32 -7.12 10.26 -2.34
N GLN A 33 -7.15 11.42 -3.00
CA GLN A 33 -8.35 11.89 -3.69
C GLN A 33 -8.70 11.04 -4.91
N GLU A 34 -7.72 10.63 -5.71
CA GLU A 34 -7.93 9.77 -6.88
C GLU A 34 -8.46 8.40 -6.44
N LEU A 35 -7.87 7.83 -5.39
CA LEU A 35 -8.30 6.57 -4.79
C LEU A 35 -9.74 6.66 -4.27
N THR A 36 -10.08 7.77 -3.62
CA THR A 36 -11.43 8.02 -3.08
C THR A 36 -12.48 8.06 -4.20
N LYS A 37 -12.18 8.74 -5.31
CA LYS A 37 -13.06 8.79 -6.49
C LYS A 37 -13.25 7.41 -7.11
N ALA A 38 -12.16 6.66 -7.24
CA ALA A 38 -12.23 5.30 -7.76
C ALA A 38 -13.14 4.43 -6.87
N PHE A 39 -12.89 4.38 -5.56
CA PHE A 39 -13.72 3.62 -4.63
C PHE A 39 -15.20 4.03 -4.63
N HIS A 40 -15.50 5.33 -4.75
CA HIS A 40 -16.87 5.82 -4.89
C HIS A 40 -17.55 5.28 -6.16
N LEU A 41 -16.82 5.18 -7.27
CA LEU A 41 -17.33 4.62 -8.53
C LEU A 41 -17.59 3.10 -8.43
N LEU A 42 -16.73 2.35 -7.72
CA LEU A 42 -16.99 0.92 -7.45
C LEU A 42 -18.21 0.72 -6.56
N SER A 43 -18.33 1.54 -5.52
CA SER A 43 -19.45 1.49 -4.58
C SER A 43 -20.77 1.81 -5.30
N SER A 44 -20.78 2.83 -6.15
CA SER A 44 -21.95 3.19 -6.98
C SER A 44 -22.40 2.05 -7.89
N LYS A 45 -21.49 1.14 -8.28
CA LYS A 45 -21.80 -0.04 -9.09
C LYS A 45 -22.05 -1.31 -8.26
N GLN A 46 -22.21 -1.18 -6.94
CA GLN A 46 -22.44 -2.28 -5.99
C GLN A 46 -21.32 -3.35 -5.92
N TYR A 47 -20.15 -3.08 -6.47
CA TYR A 47 -19.02 -4.02 -6.39
C TYR A 47 -18.35 -4.05 -5.01
N LEU A 48 -18.62 -3.04 -4.17
CA LEU A 48 -18.00 -2.90 -2.86
C LEU A 48 -19.00 -2.41 -1.82
N ASP A 49 -18.99 -3.06 -0.67
CA ASP A 49 -19.76 -2.65 0.49
C ASP A 49 -19.19 -1.32 1.02
N ILE A 50 -20.06 -0.32 1.12
CA ILE A 50 -19.71 1.03 1.56
C ILE A 50 -19.05 1.00 2.95
N ASN A 51 -19.47 0.10 3.83
CA ASN A 51 -19.02 0.08 5.22
C ASN A 51 -17.55 -0.33 5.36
N ASP A 52 -17.10 -1.34 4.61
CA ASP A 52 -15.69 -1.77 4.61
C ASP A 52 -14.80 -0.61 4.12
N TYR A 53 -15.21 0.09 3.08
CA TYR A 53 -14.47 1.24 2.53
C TYR A 53 -14.45 2.45 3.46
N LEU A 54 -15.58 2.81 4.08
CA LEU A 54 -15.71 4.01 4.91
C LEU A 54 -14.83 3.91 6.17
N PHE A 55 -14.74 2.71 6.74
CA PHE A 55 -13.84 2.43 7.86
C PHE A 55 -12.36 2.73 7.52
N TYR A 56 -11.87 2.22 6.37
CA TYR A 56 -10.50 2.49 5.94
C TYR A 56 -10.26 3.92 5.47
N ASN A 57 -11.30 4.63 5.04
CA ASN A 57 -11.21 6.05 4.72
C ASN A 57 -11.06 6.92 5.98
N GLN A 58 -11.84 6.61 7.03
CA GLN A 58 -11.78 7.33 8.32
C GLN A 58 -10.44 7.16 9.04
N LEU A 59 -9.78 6.02 8.84
CA LEU A 59 -8.42 5.78 9.34
C LEU A 59 -7.38 6.72 8.70
N GLY A 60 -7.69 7.45 7.61
CA GLY A 60 -6.79 8.44 7.04
C GLY A 60 -5.46 7.84 6.57
N LEU A 61 -4.36 8.27 7.18
CA LEU A 61 -2.98 7.93 6.80
C LEU A 61 -2.64 6.44 7.02
N PRO A 62 -2.92 5.80 8.18
CA PRO A 62 -2.76 4.36 8.35
C PRO A 62 -3.71 3.53 7.47
N GLY A 63 -4.90 4.05 7.17
CA GLY A 63 -5.85 3.39 6.27
C GLY A 63 -5.47 3.44 4.79
N PHE A 64 -4.54 4.32 4.40
CA PHE A 64 -4.17 4.51 2.99
C PHE A 64 -3.47 3.29 2.37
N ALA A 65 -2.49 2.70 3.05
CA ALA A 65 -1.82 1.49 2.56
C ALA A 65 -2.81 0.34 2.31
N HIS A 66 -3.79 0.17 3.21
CA HIS A 66 -4.83 -0.84 3.06
C HIS A 66 -5.71 -0.58 1.83
N ARG A 67 -6.14 0.68 1.63
CA ARG A 67 -6.91 1.09 0.45
C ARG A 67 -6.13 0.87 -0.85
N VAL A 68 -4.83 1.17 -0.88
CA VAL A 68 -3.96 0.91 -2.04
C VAL A 68 -3.85 -0.58 -2.33
N PHE A 69 -3.67 -1.41 -1.30
CA PHE A 69 -3.60 -2.86 -1.45
C PHE A 69 -4.92 -3.46 -1.94
N LEU A 70 -6.05 -2.98 -1.39
CA LEU A 70 -7.38 -3.37 -1.84
C LEU A 70 -7.58 -3.02 -3.32
N MET A 71 -7.21 -1.79 -3.72
CA MET A 71 -7.28 -1.33 -5.10
C MET A 71 -6.43 -2.19 -6.03
N ARG A 72 -5.22 -2.56 -5.59
CA ARG A 72 -4.36 -3.48 -6.34
C ARG A 72 -5.00 -4.85 -6.54
N ARG A 73 -5.68 -5.41 -5.53
CA ARG A 73 -6.39 -6.69 -5.65
C ARG A 73 -7.56 -6.60 -6.63
N ILE A 74 -8.29 -5.49 -6.60
CA ILE A 74 -9.38 -5.20 -7.53
C ILE A 74 -8.85 -5.15 -8.97
N ILE A 75 -7.77 -4.39 -9.21
CA ILE A 75 -7.13 -4.27 -10.53
C ILE A 75 -6.62 -5.62 -11.03
N ALA A 76 -6.10 -6.46 -10.13
CA ALA A 76 -5.62 -7.79 -10.46
C ALA A 76 -6.75 -8.83 -10.66
N CYS A 77 -8.01 -8.42 -10.55
CA CYS A 77 -9.19 -9.30 -10.54
C CYS A 77 -9.03 -10.50 -9.59
N LYS A 78 -8.27 -10.31 -8.50
CA LYS A 78 -8.05 -11.38 -7.52
C LYS A 78 -9.17 -11.35 -6.49
N PRO A 79 -9.73 -12.52 -6.12
CA PRO A 79 -10.82 -12.59 -5.14
C PRO A 79 -10.35 -11.96 -3.82
N ILE A 80 -11.18 -11.08 -3.24
CA ILE A 80 -10.85 -10.37 -1.99
C ILE A 80 -11.07 -11.26 -0.77
N LYS A 81 -12.04 -12.17 -0.83
CA LYS A 81 -12.32 -13.21 0.17
C LYS A 81 -12.52 -14.58 -0.50
N PRO A 82 -12.21 -15.69 0.21
CA PRO A 82 -12.48 -17.05 -0.26
C PRO A 82 -13.95 -17.49 -0.08
N ASP A 83 -14.83 -16.60 0.38
CA ASP A 83 -16.25 -16.89 0.60
C ASP A 83 -17.08 -16.33 -0.56
N ASP A 84 -17.93 -17.19 -1.12
CA ASP A 84 -18.46 -17.21 -2.49
C ASP A 84 -19.36 -16.00 -2.85
N LYS A 85 -19.64 -15.12 -1.88
CA LYS A 85 -20.54 -13.96 -2.03
C LYS A 85 -19.84 -12.60 -2.22
N LYS A 86 -18.51 -12.51 -2.08
CA LYS A 86 -17.71 -11.28 -2.32
C LYS A 86 -16.65 -11.50 -3.40
N GLN A 87 -16.95 -12.28 -4.43
CA GLN A 87 -16.11 -12.33 -5.63
C GLN A 87 -16.22 -10.99 -6.34
N ILE A 88 -15.11 -10.26 -6.45
CA ILE A 88 -15.06 -9.10 -7.33
C ILE A 88 -15.14 -9.61 -8.75
N THR A 89 -16.27 -9.32 -9.39
CA THR A 89 -16.49 -9.67 -10.79
C THR A 89 -15.33 -9.10 -11.60
N PRO A 90 -14.68 -9.88 -12.49
CA PRO A 90 -13.56 -9.41 -13.31
C PRO A 90 -13.92 -8.13 -14.10
N GLU A 91 -15.20 -7.94 -14.38
CA GLU A 91 -15.80 -6.72 -14.95
C GLU A 91 -15.48 -5.44 -14.17
N ALA A 92 -15.43 -5.49 -12.83
CA ALA A 92 -15.10 -4.34 -11.99
C ALA A 92 -13.65 -3.88 -12.20
N GLY A 93 -12.71 -4.83 -12.29
CA GLY A 93 -11.30 -4.56 -12.58
C GLY A 93 -11.11 -3.92 -13.95
N THR A 94 -11.74 -4.47 -14.99
CA THR A 94 -11.74 -3.88 -16.35
C THR A 94 -12.41 -2.51 -16.42
N CYS A 95 -13.54 -2.30 -15.72
CA CYS A 95 -14.26 -1.02 -15.71
C CYS A 95 -13.45 0.11 -15.04
N ILE A 96 -12.65 -0.23 -14.03
CA ILE A 96 -11.75 0.73 -13.38
C ILE A 96 -10.53 0.98 -14.25
N LEU A 97 -9.92 -0.07 -14.80
CA LEU A 97 -8.73 0.03 -15.64
C LEU A 97 -9.00 0.80 -16.94
N SER A 98 -10.25 0.80 -17.44
CA SER A 98 -10.64 1.61 -18.59
C SER A 98 -10.76 3.11 -18.28
N ILE A 99 -10.96 3.49 -17.01
CA ILE A 99 -11.18 4.88 -16.58
C ILE A 99 -9.94 5.46 -15.89
N PHE A 100 -9.21 4.64 -15.13
CA PHE A 100 -8.06 5.04 -14.33
C PHE A 100 -6.86 4.12 -14.59
N ARG A 101 -5.70 4.72 -14.88
CA ARG A 101 -4.41 4.02 -14.88
C ARG A 101 -3.69 4.34 -13.58
N PHE A 102 -3.36 3.30 -12.81
CA PHE A 102 -2.69 3.43 -11.52
C PHE A 102 -1.22 2.94 -11.54
N PRO A 103 -0.32 3.52 -12.37
CA PRO A 103 1.08 3.09 -12.42
C PRO A 103 1.79 3.31 -11.07
N TRP A 104 1.32 4.28 -10.29
CA TRP A 104 1.87 4.62 -8.99
C TRP A 104 1.61 3.56 -7.91
N ILE A 105 0.59 2.71 -8.07
CA ILE A 105 0.31 1.60 -7.12
C ILE A 105 1.44 0.57 -7.15
N GLU A 106 2.02 0.31 -8.33
CA GLU A 106 3.18 -0.58 -8.45
C GLU A 106 4.42 0.02 -7.79
N THR A 107 4.65 1.32 -7.99
CA THR A 107 5.73 2.06 -7.32
C THR A 107 5.56 2.05 -5.80
N PHE A 108 4.33 2.26 -5.31
CA PHE A 108 4.02 2.19 -3.88
C PHE A 108 4.25 0.78 -3.31
N HIS A 109 3.95 -0.26 -4.08
CA HIS A 109 4.24 -1.63 -3.66
C HIS A 109 5.75 -1.90 -3.59
N LYS A 110 6.54 -1.45 -4.57
CA LYS A 110 8.01 -1.53 -4.54
C LYS A 110 8.57 -0.80 -3.32
N LEU A 111 8.05 0.38 -2.99
CA LEU A 111 8.40 1.12 -1.78
C LEU A 111 8.07 0.32 -0.51
N THR A 112 6.91 -0.34 -0.47
CA THR A 112 6.51 -1.18 0.67
C THR A 112 7.46 -2.37 0.86
N ILE A 113 7.85 -3.04 -0.23
CA ILE A 113 8.85 -4.12 -0.20
C ILE A 113 10.20 -3.58 0.30
N PHE A 114 10.61 -2.42 -0.18
CA PHE A 114 11.85 -1.78 0.26
C PHE A 114 11.84 -1.49 1.77
N VAL A 115 10.74 -0.99 2.32
CA VAL A 115 10.58 -0.78 3.77
C VAL A 115 10.67 -2.11 4.53
N VAL A 116 10.02 -3.17 4.06
CA VAL A 116 10.11 -4.51 4.68
C VAL A 116 11.56 -5.02 4.67
N MET A 117 12.28 -4.85 3.56
CA MET A 117 13.70 -5.23 3.47
C MET A 117 14.57 -4.43 4.45
N LEU A 118 14.33 -3.13 4.59
CA LEU A 118 15.03 -2.30 5.58
C LEU A 118 14.73 -2.74 7.02
N MET A 119 13.48 -3.10 7.32
CA MET A 119 13.08 -3.60 8.63
C MET A 119 13.71 -4.96 8.94
N LEU A 120 13.78 -5.86 7.96
CA LEU A 120 14.49 -7.14 8.09
C LEU A 120 15.99 -6.92 8.32
N LEU A 121 16.61 -6.00 7.56
CA LEU A 121 18.01 -5.65 7.72
C LEU A 121 18.28 -5.06 9.11
N LEU A 122 17.40 -4.17 9.59
CA LEU A 122 17.46 -3.62 10.95
C LEU A 122 17.40 -4.73 11.99
N PHE A 123 16.45 -5.65 11.86
CA PHE A 123 16.28 -6.78 12.76
C PHE A 123 17.54 -7.66 12.81
N VAL A 124 18.12 -7.99 11.66
CA VAL A 124 19.38 -8.75 11.59
C VAL A 124 20.53 -7.98 12.24
N LEU A 125 20.65 -6.67 11.98
CA LEU A 125 21.71 -5.83 12.59
C LEU A 125 21.59 -5.74 14.11
N VAL A 126 20.37 -5.71 14.62
CA VAL A 126 20.09 -5.71 16.06
C VAL A 126 20.39 -7.08 16.66
N ALA A 127 19.94 -8.16 16.02
CA ALA A 127 20.13 -9.53 16.50
C ALA A 127 21.59 -10.00 16.46
N THR A 128 22.37 -9.56 15.47
CA THR A 128 23.81 -9.88 15.34
C THR A 128 24.73 -8.87 16.03
N GLY A 129 24.15 -7.85 16.66
CA GLY A 129 24.87 -6.82 17.41
C GLY A 129 25.00 -7.11 18.91
N GLN A 130 24.67 -8.35 19.33
CA GLN A 130 25.07 -8.98 20.59
C GLN A 130 26.33 -9.83 20.34
#